data_AF-A0A100HL59-F1
#
_entry.id   AF-A0A100HL59-F1
#
_cell.length_a   1.000
_cell.length_b   1.000
_cell.length_c   1.000
_cell.angle_alpha   90.00
_cell.angle_beta   90.00
_cell.angle_gamma   90.00
#
_symmetry.space_group_name_H-M   'P 1'
#
loop_
_entity.id
_entity.type
_entity.pdbx_description
1 polymer ?
#
loop_
_entity_poly.entity_id
_entity_poly.type
_entity_poly.pdbx_seq_one_letter_code
_entity_poly.pdbx_strand_id
1 'polypeptide(L)'
;MTAPPADVPLDLPDAQLPGVLGAALAGLYTGEPRLPARPGGRAAGLAALHAWTGAGYRERNHLSGNVSRLSMYLRHGMIGIREVAAPARHVLRGREQDEFLRQLTWGEFFRLVLRQEGARVLDNLEEPKYPARWTDALPDDVRAARTDLPCVDAWVTHLIRDGWLHNHERLWFAAYLIHWRAVHWRAGYAFFREHLLDGDIASNALSWQWVASTFSNKPYFMNQENIERFSGSRWCRTCTANCPFRGSYEELEARLFSGRLPEEALSGEAGAPPRAAPAEEPAAEVVPAPIQPTGLASPRVVWVHGDGLSVTDAALSACPDAPALFVFDRPFLSGVPIAFPRLAFMYQGVRDLAAARRAPTHARVGAVAGELAAFARAYGAGELHVTRNFTPEFTRILAGVRAAHPDLRVVVHEPERLTSYDGPVRRFFGFWKKVEREVLQGAPSPDAPRRGHR
;
A
#
# COMPACT_ATOMS: atom_id res chain seq x y z
N MET A 1 28.24 -10.98 25.66
CA MET A 1 28.06 -10.12 24.46
C MET A 1 27.71 -11.03 23.30
N THR A 2 26.45 -11.08 22.90
CA THR A 2 26.06 -11.70 21.62
C THR A 2 26.64 -10.84 20.50
N ALA A 3 27.29 -11.46 19.51
CA ALA A 3 27.80 -10.74 18.33
C ALA A 3 26.67 -9.87 17.73
N PRO A 4 26.98 -8.67 17.19
CA PRO A 4 25.96 -7.90 16.48
C PRO A 4 25.36 -8.80 15.38
N PRO A 5 24.03 -8.78 15.18
CA PRO A 5 23.43 -9.55 14.12
C PRO A 5 24.08 -9.15 12.78
N ALA A 6 24.53 -10.14 12.03
CA ALA A 6 25.18 -9.91 10.74
C ALA A 6 24.22 -9.19 9.79
N ASP A 7 24.71 -8.16 9.10
CA ASP A 7 23.94 -7.49 8.06
C ASP A 7 23.61 -8.48 6.94
N VAL A 8 22.42 -8.34 6.36
CA VAL A 8 22.09 -8.96 5.08
C VAL A 8 22.93 -8.23 4.02
N PRO A 9 23.86 -8.92 3.31
CA PRO A 9 24.72 -8.26 2.34
C PRO A 9 23.87 -7.59 1.26
N LEU A 10 24.18 -6.35 0.86
CA LEU A 10 23.42 -5.59 -0.15
C LEU A 10 24.06 -5.66 -1.55
N ASP A 11 25.27 -6.17 -1.66
CA ASP A 11 26.06 -6.33 -2.89
C ASP A 11 25.82 -7.68 -3.60
N LEU A 12 24.67 -8.31 -3.35
CA LEU A 12 24.33 -9.63 -3.90
C LEU A 12 23.85 -9.55 -5.36
N PRO A 13 24.39 -10.38 -6.27
CA PRO A 13 23.82 -10.60 -7.60
C PRO A 13 22.41 -11.20 -7.52
N ASP A 14 21.53 -10.86 -8.47
CA ASP A 14 20.15 -11.36 -8.51
C ASP A 14 20.04 -12.88 -8.55
N ALA A 15 21.00 -13.56 -9.19
CA ALA A 15 21.05 -15.03 -9.24
C ALA A 15 21.26 -15.67 -7.86
N GLN A 16 21.87 -14.96 -6.91
CA GLN A 16 22.15 -15.46 -5.56
C GLN A 16 21.07 -15.02 -4.55
N LEU A 17 20.29 -13.99 -4.88
CA LEU A 17 19.29 -13.39 -3.99
C LEU A 17 18.31 -14.43 -3.42
N PRO A 18 17.68 -15.33 -4.21
CA PRO A 18 16.77 -16.34 -3.65
C PRO A 18 17.40 -17.21 -2.56
N GLY A 19 18.65 -17.63 -2.74
CA GLY A 19 19.36 -18.48 -1.77
C GLY A 19 19.77 -17.71 -0.52
N VAL A 20 20.42 -16.55 -0.67
CA VAL A 20 20.97 -15.80 0.46
C VAL A 20 19.87 -15.12 1.28
N LEU A 21 18.95 -14.41 0.62
CA LEU A 21 17.82 -13.79 1.31
C LEU A 21 16.85 -14.83 1.86
N GLY A 22 16.64 -15.94 1.13
CA GLY A 22 15.84 -17.07 1.60
C GLY A 22 16.38 -17.67 2.89
N ALA A 23 17.69 -17.89 2.97
CA ALA A 23 18.33 -18.36 4.20
C ALA A 23 18.21 -17.35 5.35
N ALA A 24 18.44 -16.05 5.07
CA ALA A 24 18.34 -14.99 6.09
C ALA A 24 16.92 -14.83 6.66
N LEU A 25 15.90 -15.09 5.84
CA LEU A 25 14.48 -14.97 6.17
C LEU A 25 13.80 -16.33 6.38
N ALA A 26 14.56 -17.40 6.62
CA ALA A 26 14.00 -18.74 6.79
C ALA A 26 12.91 -18.75 7.88
N GLY A 27 11.72 -19.26 7.52
CA GLY A 27 10.54 -19.29 8.40
C GLY A 27 9.79 -17.96 8.52
N LEU A 28 10.17 -16.91 7.77
CA LEU A 28 9.57 -15.57 7.81
C LEU A 28 8.89 -15.19 6.47
N TYR A 29 8.70 -16.14 5.56
CA TYR A 29 8.03 -15.92 4.28
C TYR A 29 7.22 -17.15 3.86
N THR A 30 6.35 -16.96 2.87
CA THR A 30 5.59 -18.04 2.22
C THR A 30 5.98 -18.24 0.76
N GLY A 31 5.70 -19.44 0.25
CA GLY A 31 5.97 -19.83 -1.13
C GLY A 31 7.44 -20.09 -1.43
N GLU A 32 7.73 -20.43 -2.68
CA GLU A 32 9.08 -20.72 -3.15
C GLU A 32 9.95 -19.45 -3.19
N PRO A 33 11.20 -19.50 -2.70
CA PRO A 33 12.13 -18.40 -2.87
C PRO A 33 12.51 -18.22 -4.34
N ARG A 34 11.92 -17.20 -4.96
CA ARG A 34 12.15 -16.79 -6.36
C ARG A 34 12.08 -15.28 -6.52
N LEU A 35 12.66 -14.78 -7.60
CA LEU A 35 12.58 -13.37 -7.93
C LEU A 35 11.15 -12.94 -8.30
N PRO A 36 10.77 -11.67 -8.03
CA PRO A 36 9.52 -11.11 -8.51
C PRO A 36 9.51 -11.01 -10.04
N ALA A 37 8.32 -11.05 -10.64
CA ALA A 37 8.15 -10.90 -12.10
C ALA A 37 8.60 -9.52 -12.62
N ARG A 38 8.73 -8.54 -11.73
CA ARG A 38 9.27 -7.20 -12.01
C ARG A 38 10.31 -6.86 -10.95
N PRO A 39 11.48 -6.34 -11.34
CA PRO A 39 12.50 -5.96 -10.37
C PRO A 39 12.04 -4.79 -9.51
N GLY A 40 12.40 -4.80 -8.23
CA GLY A 40 12.28 -3.64 -7.35
C GLY A 40 13.40 -2.63 -7.56
N GLY A 41 13.28 -1.46 -6.94
CA GLY A 41 14.22 -0.35 -7.07
C GLY A 41 13.62 0.88 -7.75
N ARG A 42 14.16 2.04 -7.40
CA ARG A 42 13.89 3.31 -8.06
C ARG A 42 14.30 3.27 -9.53
N ALA A 43 15.45 2.68 -9.87
CA ALA A 43 15.88 2.55 -11.26
C ALA A 43 14.83 1.80 -12.11
N ALA A 44 14.32 0.67 -11.60
CA ALA A 44 13.24 -0.09 -12.24
C ALA A 44 11.93 0.71 -12.32
N GLY A 45 11.58 1.45 -11.26
CA GLY A 45 10.39 2.30 -11.22
C GLY A 45 10.44 3.44 -12.23
N LEU A 46 11.58 4.14 -12.35
CA LEU A 46 11.80 5.20 -13.33
C LEU A 46 11.81 4.66 -14.76
N ALA A 47 12.43 3.51 -15.00
CA ALA A 47 12.37 2.84 -16.30
C ALA A 47 10.93 2.50 -16.70
N ALA A 48 10.14 1.97 -15.76
CA ALA A 48 8.71 1.69 -15.99
C ALA A 48 7.90 2.97 -16.25
N LEU A 49 8.18 4.06 -15.53
CA LEU A 49 7.54 5.36 -15.73
C LEU A 49 7.86 5.94 -17.11
N HIS A 50 9.13 5.94 -17.52
CA HIS A 50 9.55 6.44 -18.83
C HIS A 50 9.03 5.59 -20.00
N ALA A 51 8.88 4.27 -19.80
CA ALA A 51 8.33 3.38 -20.81
C ALA A 51 6.81 3.57 -21.01
N TRP A 52 6.10 4.12 -20.02
CA TRP A 52 4.65 4.30 -20.11
C TRP A 52 4.29 5.59 -20.86
N THR A 53 3.74 5.44 -22.07
CA THR A 53 3.38 6.56 -22.94
C THR A 53 1.99 7.16 -22.69
N GLY A 54 1.18 6.52 -21.84
CA GLY A 54 -0.22 6.89 -21.63
C GLY A 54 -1.16 6.62 -22.82
N ALA A 55 -0.64 6.23 -23.98
CA ALA A 55 -1.43 6.00 -25.19
C ALA A 55 -2.48 4.90 -24.97
N GLY A 56 -3.75 5.21 -25.23
CA GLY A 56 -4.85 4.26 -25.06
C GLY A 56 -5.34 4.10 -23.61
N TYR A 57 -4.99 5.02 -22.72
CA TYR A 57 -5.42 4.98 -21.31
C TYR A 57 -6.96 5.02 -21.13
N ARG A 58 -7.70 5.58 -22.09
CA ARG A 58 -9.17 5.50 -22.12
C ARG A 58 -9.70 4.06 -21.98
N GLU A 59 -8.96 3.08 -22.51
CA GLU A 59 -9.29 1.65 -22.46
C GLU A 59 -8.82 0.96 -21.17
N ARG A 60 -8.35 1.69 -20.15
CA ARG A 60 -7.85 1.15 -18.85
C ARG A 60 -8.79 0.16 -18.15
N ASN A 61 -10.07 0.15 -18.51
CA ASN A 61 -11.04 -0.79 -17.96
C ASN A 61 -10.95 -2.17 -18.65
N HIS A 62 -10.41 -2.26 -19.85
CA HIS A 62 -10.12 -3.53 -20.51
C HIS A 62 -8.79 -4.10 -20.00
N LEU A 63 -8.70 -5.42 -19.80
CA LEU A 63 -7.46 -6.06 -19.35
C LEU A 63 -6.31 -5.90 -20.36
N SER A 64 -6.62 -5.68 -21.63
CA SER A 64 -5.67 -5.33 -22.68
C SER A 64 -5.33 -3.83 -22.73
N GLY A 65 -5.96 -3.01 -21.89
CA GLY A 65 -5.76 -1.58 -21.83
C GLY A 65 -4.38 -1.19 -21.30
N ASN A 66 -3.92 0.00 -21.69
CA ASN A 66 -2.60 0.49 -21.33
C ASN A 66 -2.60 1.18 -19.95
N VAL A 67 -2.56 0.39 -18.87
CA VAL A 67 -2.38 0.88 -17.51
C VAL A 67 -0.89 1.05 -17.16
N SER A 68 -0.57 1.99 -16.27
CA SER A 68 0.83 2.34 -15.95
C SER A 68 1.61 1.24 -15.23
N ARG A 69 0.91 0.41 -14.43
CA ARG A 69 1.52 -0.64 -13.59
C ARG A 69 2.63 -0.10 -12.66
N LEU A 70 2.47 1.13 -12.18
CA LEU A 70 3.41 1.82 -11.30
C LEU A 70 3.10 1.65 -9.81
N SER A 71 1.97 1.01 -9.47
CA SER A 71 1.47 0.88 -8.09
C SER A 71 2.48 0.23 -7.14
N MET A 72 3.24 -0.78 -7.58
CA MET A 72 4.26 -1.43 -6.74
C MET A 72 5.42 -0.51 -6.37
N TYR A 73 5.85 0.37 -7.29
CA TYR A 73 6.92 1.31 -7.03
C TYR A 73 6.44 2.48 -6.15
N LEU A 74 5.23 2.99 -6.43
CA LEU A 74 4.57 4.02 -5.63
C LEU A 74 4.27 3.55 -4.19
N ARG A 75 3.91 2.28 -4.01
CA ARG A 75 3.66 1.71 -2.68
C ARG A 75 4.92 1.74 -1.83
N HIS A 76 6.07 1.43 -2.42
CA HIS A 76 7.32 1.28 -1.71
C HIS A 76 8.18 2.56 -1.69
N GLY A 77 7.64 3.69 -2.16
CA GLY A 77 8.35 4.97 -2.21
C GLY A 77 9.55 4.97 -3.16
N MET A 78 9.64 4.00 -4.07
CA MET A 78 10.75 3.89 -5.02
C MET A 78 10.68 5.02 -6.06
N ILE A 79 9.46 5.46 -6.39
CA ILE A 79 9.17 6.68 -7.15
C ILE A 79 8.11 7.49 -6.41
N GLY A 80 8.23 8.82 -6.45
CA GLY A 80 7.31 9.76 -5.81
C GLY A 80 6.00 9.95 -6.57
N ILE A 81 4.95 10.36 -5.86
CA ILE A 81 3.64 10.62 -6.48
C ILE A 81 3.69 11.84 -7.40
N ARG A 82 4.48 12.86 -7.07
CA ARG A 82 4.68 14.03 -7.94
C ARG A 82 5.55 13.69 -9.15
N GLU A 83 6.54 12.82 -8.97
CA GLU A 83 7.37 12.30 -10.06
C GLU A 83 6.53 11.54 -11.10
N VAL A 84 5.46 10.87 -10.69
CA VAL A 84 4.52 10.22 -11.61
C VAL A 84 3.51 11.22 -12.20
N ALA A 85 3.00 12.14 -11.38
CA ALA A 85 2.00 13.10 -11.81
C ALA A 85 2.52 14.10 -12.86
N ALA A 86 3.78 14.53 -12.76
CA ALA A 86 4.35 15.51 -13.68
C ALA A 86 4.44 15.00 -15.14
N PRO A 87 5.09 13.86 -15.46
CA PRO A 87 5.08 13.28 -16.80
C PRO A 87 3.66 12.95 -17.28
N ALA A 88 2.77 12.49 -16.41
CA ALA A 88 1.38 12.20 -16.77
C ALA A 88 0.65 13.41 -17.36
N ARG A 89 0.90 14.63 -16.84
CA ARG A 89 0.36 15.88 -17.42
C ARG A 89 0.91 16.18 -18.80
N HIS A 90 2.11 15.68 -19.12
CA HIS A 90 2.75 15.88 -20.41
C HIS A 90 2.40 14.81 -21.43
N VAL A 91 2.05 13.59 -21.03
CA VAL A 91 1.72 12.50 -21.97
C VAL A 91 0.21 12.26 -22.15
N LEU A 92 -0.61 12.59 -21.15
CA LEU A 92 -2.08 12.48 -21.23
C LEU A 92 -2.73 13.84 -21.51
N ARG A 93 -3.94 13.83 -22.08
CA ARG A 93 -4.71 15.06 -22.39
C ARG A 93 -6.16 14.93 -21.96
N GLY A 94 -6.77 16.07 -21.60
CA GLY A 94 -8.20 16.17 -21.29
C GLY A 94 -8.66 15.11 -20.27
N ARG A 95 -9.76 14.43 -20.57
CA ARG A 95 -10.38 13.45 -19.67
C ARG A 95 -9.47 12.30 -19.24
N GLU A 96 -8.52 11.88 -20.09
CA GLU A 96 -7.59 10.81 -19.72
C GLU A 96 -6.60 11.27 -18.65
N GLN A 97 -6.11 12.51 -18.76
CA GLN A 97 -5.26 13.13 -17.75
C GLN A 97 -6.00 13.26 -16.42
N ASP A 98 -7.21 13.84 -16.44
CA ASP A 98 -8.01 14.05 -15.24
C ASP A 98 -8.29 12.71 -14.54
N GLU A 99 -8.63 11.69 -15.32
CA GLU A 99 -8.88 10.35 -14.81
C GLU A 99 -7.64 9.73 -14.18
N PHE A 100 -6.48 9.83 -14.82
CA PHE A 100 -5.24 9.27 -14.27
C PHE A 100 -4.84 9.95 -12.95
N LEU A 101 -4.90 11.28 -12.91
CA LEU A 101 -4.61 12.02 -11.69
C LEU A 101 -5.61 11.70 -10.57
N ARG A 102 -6.89 11.53 -10.92
CA ARG A 102 -7.91 11.05 -9.98
C ARG A 102 -7.58 9.67 -9.42
N GLN A 103 -7.02 8.76 -10.23
CA GLN A 103 -6.54 7.45 -9.75
C GLN A 103 -5.35 7.57 -8.78
N LEU A 104 -4.42 8.51 -8.99
CA LEU A 104 -3.36 8.79 -8.01
C LEU A 104 -3.94 9.30 -6.68
N THR A 105 -4.93 10.19 -6.76
CA THR A 105 -5.59 10.80 -5.59
C THR A 105 -6.41 9.79 -4.76
N TRP A 106 -6.87 8.67 -5.34
CA TRP A 106 -7.46 7.57 -4.56
C TRP A 106 -6.47 6.99 -3.54
N GLY A 107 -5.20 6.86 -3.90
CA GLY A 107 -4.16 6.38 -2.98
C GLY A 107 -3.95 7.31 -1.79
N GLU A 108 -3.96 8.62 -2.01
CA GLU A 108 -3.89 9.60 -0.92
C GLU A 108 -5.14 9.61 -0.05
N PHE A 109 -6.33 9.52 -0.66
CA PHE A 109 -7.57 9.41 0.08
C PHE A 109 -7.54 8.22 1.06
N PHE A 110 -7.13 7.04 0.59
CA PHE A 110 -7.02 5.87 1.44
C PHE A 110 -5.99 6.04 2.56
N ARG A 111 -4.82 6.65 2.28
CA ARG A 111 -3.82 6.96 3.33
C ARG A 111 -4.36 7.95 4.36
N LEU A 112 -5.15 8.93 3.94
CA LEU A 112 -5.78 9.89 4.85
C LEU A 112 -6.85 9.22 5.72
N VAL A 113 -7.62 8.28 5.18
CA VAL A 113 -8.54 7.45 5.97
C VAL A 113 -7.76 6.59 6.97
N LEU A 114 -6.65 5.96 6.58
CA LEU A 114 -5.78 5.22 7.50
C LEU A 114 -5.24 6.13 8.61
N ARG A 115 -4.80 7.35 8.29
CA ARG A 115 -4.35 8.32 9.30
C ARG A 115 -5.46 8.64 10.32
N GLN A 116 -6.71 8.75 9.88
CA GLN A 116 -7.85 9.12 10.73
C GLN A 116 -8.40 7.94 11.54
N GLU A 117 -8.46 6.76 10.95
CA GLU A 117 -9.10 5.57 11.55
C GLU A 117 -8.10 4.61 12.22
N GLY A 118 -6.80 4.73 11.90
CA GLY A 118 -5.75 3.87 12.43
C GLY A 118 -6.03 2.39 12.16
N ALA A 119 -5.90 1.55 13.18
CA ALA A 119 -6.13 0.11 13.05
C ALA A 119 -7.57 -0.27 12.66
N ARG A 120 -8.56 0.61 12.87
CA ARG A 120 -9.96 0.34 12.53
C ARG A 120 -10.19 0.08 11.04
N VAL A 121 -9.30 0.52 10.15
CA VAL A 121 -9.39 0.17 8.72
C VAL A 121 -9.26 -1.33 8.46
N LEU A 122 -8.76 -2.10 9.43
CA LEU A 122 -8.73 -3.55 9.36
C LEU A 122 -10.05 -4.18 9.82
N ASP A 123 -10.96 -3.43 10.45
CA ASP A 123 -12.34 -3.83 10.80
C ASP A 123 -13.35 -3.25 9.80
N ASN A 124 -14.62 -3.65 9.95
CA ASN A 124 -15.71 -2.97 9.24
C ASN A 124 -15.80 -1.54 9.75
N LEU A 125 -15.53 -0.57 8.87
CA LEU A 125 -15.74 0.85 9.20
C LEU A 125 -17.23 1.20 9.31
N GLU A 126 -18.08 0.44 8.62
CA GLU A 126 -19.53 0.53 8.67
C GLU A 126 -20.16 -0.87 8.60
N GLU A 127 -21.36 -1.01 9.16
CA GLU A 127 -22.16 -2.22 8.99
C GLU A 127 -22.42 -2.49 7.49
N PRO A 128 -22.39 -3.77 7.06
CA PRO A 128 -22.70 -4.14 5.68
C PRO A 128 -24.13 -3.73 5.36
N LYS A 129 -24.39 -3.29 4.12
CA LYS A 129 -25.73 -2.77 3.78
C LYS A 129 -26.79 -3.86 3.60
N TYR A 130 -26.37 -5.12 3.57
CA TYR A 130 -27.20 -6.29 3.32
C TYR A 130 -26.87 -7.38 4.34
N PRO A 131 -27.82 -8.24 4.71
CA PRO A 131 -27.56 -9.40 5.55
C PRO A 131 -26.43 -10.24 4.96
N ALA A 132 -25.42 -10.54 5.77
CA ALA A 132 -24.29 -11.36 5.38
C ALA A 132 -23.97 -12.39 6.47
N ARG A 133 -23.73 -13.64 6.05
CA ARG A 133 -23.24 -14.71 6.92
C ARG A 133 -21.90 -15.17 6.40
N TRP A 134 -20.86 -14.47 6.83
CA TRP A 134 -19.52 -14.69 6.30
C TRP A 134 -18.77 -15.81 7.02
N THR A 135 -17.92 -16.52 6.28
CA THR A 135 -16.86 -17.37 6.83
C THR A 135 -15.52 -16.63 6.79
N ASP A 136 -14.71 -16.77 7.83
CA ASP A 136 -13.41 -16.08 7.92
C ASP A 136 -12.26 -16.79 7.18
N ALA A 137 -12.48 -18.02 6.70
CA ALA A 137 -11.46 -18.79 5.99
C ALA A 137 -11.57 -18.60 4.47
N LEU A 138 -10.41 -18.46 3.81
CA LEU A 138 -10.32 -18.55 2.34
C LEU A 138 -10.51 -20.01 1.93
N PRO A 139 -11.46 -20.34 1.02
CA PRO A 139 -11.68 -21.71 0.57
C PRO A 139 -10.45 -22.32 -0.13
N ASP A 140 -10.19 -23.61 0.10
CA ASP A 140 -9.00 -24.31 -0.41
C ASP A 140 -8.97 -24.41 -1.94
N ASP A 141 -10.14 -24.57 -2.58
CA ASP A 141 -10.27 -24.58 -4.03
C ASP A 141 -9.87 -23.23 -4.65
N VAL A 142 -10.24 -22.12 -3.99
CA VAL A 142 -9.80 -20.78 -4.40
C VAL A 142 -8.30 -20.62 -4.18
N ARG A 143 -7.80 -20.95 -2.99
CA ARG A 143 -6.36 -20.83 -2.67
C ARG A 143 -5.50 -21.60 -3.67
N ALA A 144 -5.96 -22.75 -4.12
CA ALA A 144 -5.24 -23.63 -5.01
C ALA A 144 -5.53 -23.42 -6.50
N ALA A 145 -6.32 -22.41 -6.89
CA ALA A 145 -6.76 -22.16 -8.26
C ALA A 145 -7.43 -23.38 -8.92
N ARG A 146 -8.35 -24.04 -8.20
CA ARG A 146 -9.12 -25.21 -8.65
C ARG A 146 -10.62 -25.00 -8.40
N THR A 147 -11.13 -23.84 -8.77
CA THR A 147 -12.55 -23.47 -8.59
C THR A 147 -13.46 -23.95 -9.71
N ASP A 148 -12.88 -24.56 -10.76
CA ASP A 148 -13.54 -24.89 -12.03
C ASP A 148 -14.09 -23.68 -12.79
N LEU A 149 -13.70 -22.47 -12.39
CA LEU A 149 -14.01 -21.21 -13.05
C LEU A 149 -12.73 -20.64 -13.67
N PRO A 150 -12.52 -20.77 -15.00
CA PRO A 150 -11.26 -20.37 -15.64
C PRO A 150 -10.83 -18.93 -15.37
N CYS A 151 -11.79 -18.02 -15.19
CA CYS A 151 -11.47 -16.63 -14.83
C CYS A 151 -10.92 -16.52 -13.39
N VAL A 152 -11.57 -17.15 -12.41
CA VAL A 152 -11.16 -17.10 -11.00
C VAL A 152 -9.80 -17.77 -10.82
N ASP A 153 -9.60 -18.95 -11.42
CA ASP A 153 -8.34 -19.68 -11.34
C ASP A 153 -7.18 -18.90 -12.00
N ALA A 154 -7.47 -18.18 -13.09
CA ALA A 154 -6.51 -17.28 -13.71
C ALA A 154 -6.16 -16.09 -12.80
N TRP A 155 -7.12 -15.48 -12.10
CA TRP A 155 -6.83 -14.37 -11.17
C TRP A 155 -5.94 -14.82 -10.01
N VAL A 156 -6.21 -16.00 -9.44
CA VAL A 156 -5.33 -16.60 -8.40
C VAL A 156 -3.92 -16.83 -8.94
N THR A 157 -3.84 -17.41 -10.14
CA THR A 157 -2.55 -17.68 -10.81
C THR A 157 -1.77 -16.40 -11.09
N HIS A 158 -2.42 -15.36 -11.62
CA HIS A 158 -1.81 -14.05 -11.88
C HIS A 158 -1.32 -13.41 -10.58
N LEU A 159 -2.14 -13.42 -9.52
CA LEU A 159 -1.76 -12.89 -8.22
C LEU A 159 -0.49 -13.56 -7.68
N ILE A 160 -0.46 -14.89 -7.63
CA ILE A 160 0.67 -15.63 -7.06
C ILE A 160 1.89 -15.49 -7.97
N ARG A 161 1.76 -15.71 -9.27
CA ARG A 161 2.88 -15.71 -10.23
C ARG A 161 3.51 -14.32 -10.36
N ASP A 162 2.68 -13.31 -10.63
CA ASP A 162 3.12 -11.98 -11.02
C ASP A 162 3.23 -11.02 -9.84
N GLY A 163 2.59 -11.34 -8.71
CA GLY A 163 2.50 -10.44 -7.56
C GLY A 163 1.70 -9.17 -7.87
N TRP A 164 0.83 -9.21 -8.88
CA TRP A 164 0.05 -8.06 -9.34
C TRP A 164 -1.23 -8.52 -10.04
N LEU A 165 -2.31 -7.78 -9.83
CA LEU A 165 -3.58 -7.93 -10.55
C LEU A 165 -4.03 -6.60 -11.14
N HIS A 166 -4.70 -6.67 -12.30
CA HIS A 166 -5.43 -5.52 -12.84
C HIS A 166 -6.58 -5.13 -11.91
N ASN A 167 -6.94 -3.83 -11.86
CA ASN A 167 -7.98 -3.37 -10.93
C ASN A 167 -9.32 -4.11 -11.11
N HIS A 168 -9.75 -4.39 -12.35
CA HIS A 168 -10.94 -5.21 -12.59
C HIS A 168 -10.81 -6.64 -12.08
N GLU A 169 -9.65 -7.29 -12.24
CA GLU A 169 -9.45 -8.64 -11.68
C GLU A 169 -9.57 -8.60 -10.15
N ARG A 170 -9.05 -7.56 -9.49
CA ARG A 170 -9.19 -7.37 -8.04
C ARG A 170 -10.66 -7.22 -7.63
N LEU A 171 -11.40 -6.36 -8.34
CA LEU A 171 -12.82 -6.12 -8.08
C LEU A 171 -13.65 -7.40 -8.31
N TRP A 172 -13.38 -8.14 -9.38
CA TRP A 172 -14.10 -9.37 -9.68
C TRP A 172 -13.79 -10.48 -8.67
N PHE A 173 -12.52 -10.68 -8.34
CA PHE A 173 -12.11 -11.65 -7.35
C PHE A 173 -12.72 -11.34 -5.98
N ALA A 174 -12.72 -10.06 -5.59
CA ALA A 174 -13.30 -9.64 -4.32
C ALA A 174 -14.82 -9.87 -4.27
N ALA A 175 -15.54 -9.47 -5.31
CA ALA A 175 -16.98 -9.67 -5.36
C ALA A 175 -17.36 -11.16 -5.39
N TYR A 176 -16.61 -12.00 -6.12
CA TYR A 176 -16.80 -13.45 -6.11
C TYR A 176 -16.68 -14.04 -4.70
N LEU A 177 -15.60 -13.71 -3.98
CA LEU A 177 -15.41 -14.20 -2.63
C LEU A 177 -16.50 -13.74 -1.66
N ILE A 178 -16.81 -12.44 -1.67
CA ILE A 178 -17.75 -11.87 -0.70
C ILE A 178 -19.18 -12.33 -0.98
N HIS A 179 -19.63 -12.23 -2.24
CA HIS A 179 -21.06 -12.35 -2.56
C HIS A 179 -21.47 -13.74 -3.03
N TRP A 180 -20.59 -14.49 -3.71
CA TRP A 180 -20.90 -15.86 -4.16
C TRP A 180 -20.39 -16.93 -3.21
N ARG A 181 -19.26 -16.69 -2.54
CA ARG A 181 -18.67 -17.65 -1.61
C ARG A 181 -18.97 -17.34 -0.14
N ALA A 182 -19.63 -16.21 0.14
CA ALA A 182 -19.93 -15.74 1.49
C ALA A 182 -18.67 -15.71 2.39
N VAL A 183 -17.55 -15.24 1.85
CA VAL A 183 -16.28 -15.13 2.59
C VAL A 183 -16.10 -13.71 3.12
N HIS A 184 -15.66 -13.58 4.37
CA HIS A 184 -15.38 -12.28 4.96
C HIS A 184 -14.24 -11.61 4.18
N TRP A 185 -14.39 -10.32 3.87
CA TRP A 185 -13.43 -9.58 3.04
C TRP A 185 -11.99 -9.60 3.58
N ARG A 186 -11.83 -9.82 4.89
CA ARG A 186 -10.56 -9.96 5.60
C ARG A 186 -9.73 -11.15 5.11
N ALA A 187 -10.37 -12.27 4.77
CA ALA A 187 -9.68 -13.45 4.26
C ALA A 187 -9.07 -13.14 2.87
N GLY A 188 -9.83 -12.47 2.01
CA GLY A 188 -9.36 -12.00 0.71
C GLY A 188 -8.29 -10.92 0.82
N TYR A 189 -8.46 -9.97 1.76
CA TYR A 189 -7.45 -8.97 2.10
C TYR A 189 -6.12 -9.61 2.49
N ALA A 190 -6.14 -10.62 3.38
CA ALA A 190 -4.95 -11.33 3.82
C ALA A 190 -4.25 -12.03 2.65
N PHE A 191 -5.02 -12.71 1.79
CA PHE A 191 -4.49 -13.37 0.59
C PHE A 191 -3.86 -12.38 -0.40
N PHE A 192 -4.50 -11.24 -0.63
CA PHE A 192 -3.94 -10.16 -1.45
C PHE A 192 -2.70 -9.54 -0.82
N ARG A 193 -2.70 -9.32 0.50
CA ARG A 193 -1.56 -8.76 1.23
C ARG A 193 -0.35 -9.70 1.19
N GLU A 194 -0.56 -11.01 1.20
CA GLU A 194 0.50 -12.00 1.10
C GLU A 194 1.26 -11.89 -0.24
N HIS A 195 0.52 -11.77 -1.36
CA HIS A 195 1.10 -11.91 -2.69
C HIS A 195 1.32 -10.61 -3.48
N LEU A 196 0.52 -9.56 -3.25
CA LEU A 196 0.64 -8.31 -4.01
C LEU A 196 1.94 -7.57 -3.66
N LEU A 197 2.73 -7.27 -4.68
CA LEU A 197 3.87 -6.34 -4.59
C LEU A 197 3.43 -4.92 -4.21
N ASP A 198 2.18 -4.56 -4.51
CA ASP A 198 1.57 -3.28 -4.14
C ASP A 198 0.55 -3.39 -3.00
N GLY A 199 0.60 -4.47 -2.21
CA GLY A 199 -0.34 -4.81 -1.13
C GLY A 199 -0.30 -3.85 0.06
N ASP A 200 -0.76 -2.62 -0.15
CA ASP A 200 -0.88 -1.57 0.86
C ASP A 200 -1.96 -1.88 1.89
N ILE A 201 -1.75 -1.49 3.15
CA ILE A 201 -2.77 -1.69 4.18
C ILE A 201 -4.05 -0.91 3.86
N ALA A 202 -3.93 0.36 3.45
CA ALA A 202 -5.08 1.24 3.30
C ALA A 202 -5.84 0.94 2.02
N SER A 203 -5.16 0.94 0.87
CA SER A 203 -5.84 0.75 -0.41
C SER A 203 -6.44 -0.66 -0.54
N ASN A 204 -5.76 -1.69 -0.03
CA ASN A 204 -6.27 -3.05 -0.03
C ASN A 204 -7.51 -3.15 0.86
N ALA A 205 -7.40 -2.82 2.16
CA ALA A 205 -8.52 -2.98 3.10
C ALA A 205 -9.75 -2.16 2.69
N LEU A 206 -9.57 -0.89 2.35
CA LEU A 206 -10.69 0.00 2.03
C LEU A 206 -11.36 -0.33 0.69
N SER A 207 -10.62 -0.93 -0.26
CA SER A 207 -11.19 -1.41 -1.53
C SER A 207 -11.98 -2.70 -1.33
N TRP A 208 -11.50 -3.63 -0.49
CA TRP A 208 -12.27 -4.81 -0.06
C TRP A 208 -13.57 -4.43 0.65
N GLN A 209 -13.50 -3.47 1.58
CA GLN A 209 -14.69 -2.94 2.26
C GLN A 209 -15.64 -2.20 1.32
N TRP A 210 -15.12 -1.51 0.30
CA TRP A 210 -15.94 -0.86 -0.71
C TRP A 210 -16.77 -1.87 -1.50
N VAL A 211 -16.19 -3.03 -1.85
CA VAL A 211 -16.89 -4.15 -2.50
C VAL A 211 -17.90 -4.80 -1.56
N ALA A 212 -17.54 -4.97 -0.28
CA ALA A 212 -18.37 -5.58 0.75
C ALA A 212 -19.51 -4.67 1.27
N SER A 213 -19.54 -3.40 0.86
CA SER A 213 -20.46 -2.36 1.36
C SER A 213 -20.27 -1.95 2.83
N THR A 214 -19.11 -2.25 3.40
CA THR A 214 -18.68 -1.82 4.75
C THR A 214 -17.86 -0.52 4.71
N PHE A 215 -17.61 0.02 3.51
CA PHE A 215 -17.08 1.37 3.28
C PHE A 215 -17.69 2.02 2.01
N SER A 216 -18.94 1.66 1.69
CA SER A 216 -19.70 2.19 0.56
C SER A 216 -21.20 2.07 0.79
N ASN A 217 -22.02 2.71 -0.03
CA ASN A 217 -23.48 2.70 0.13
C ASN A 217 -24.15 1.49 -0.55
N LYS A 218 -23.44 0.80 -1.44
CA LYS A 218 -23.93 -0.37 -2.19
C LYS A 218 -22.76 -1.33 -2.46
N PRO A 219 -22.98 -2.64 -2.40
CA PRO A 219 -21.96 -3.62 -2.76
C PRO A 219 -21.61 -3.50 -4.24
N TYR A 220 -20.37 -3.83 -4.56
CA TYR A 220 -19.98 -4.05 -5.94
C TYR A 220 -20.10 -5.52 -6.29
N PHE A 221 -20.70 -5.81 -7.44
CA PHE A 221 -20.75 -7.15 -8.03
C PHE A 221 -20.72 -7.03 -9.56
N MET A 222 -20.54 -8.16 -10.24
CA MET A 222 -20.41 -8.24 -11.69
C MET A 222 -21.34 -9.31 -12.27
N ASN A 223 -21.60 -9.24 -13.57
CA ASN A 223 -22.23 -10.32 -14.33
C ASN A 223 -21.25 -10.89 -15.37
N GLN A 224 -21.67 -11.96 -16.05
CA GLN A 224 -20.88 -12.63 -17.09
C GLN A 224 -20.51 -11.66 -18.24
N GLU A 225 -21.46 -10.84 -18.70
CA GLU A 225 -21.23 -9.87 -19.78
C GLU A 225 -20.13 -8.87 -19.44
N ASN A 226 -20.07 -8.40 -18.19
CA ASN A 226 -19.02 -7.52 -17.70
C ASN A 226 -17.64 -8.18 -17.81
N ILE A 227 -17.51 -9.42 -17.36
CA ILE A 227 -16.27 -10.20 -17.46
C ILE A 227 -15.89 -10.40 -18.93
N GLU A 228 -16.84 -10.78 -19.79
CA GLU A 228 -16.59 -10.99 -21.22
C GLU A 228 -16.09 -9.72 -21.90
N ARG A 229 -16.80 -8.61 -21.73
CA ARG A 229 -16.47 -7.32 -22.34
C ARG A 229 -15.08 -6.84 -21.94
N PHE A 230 -14.77 -6.83 -20.65
CA PHE A 230 -13.53 -6.21 -20.15
C PHE A 230 -12.34 -7.18 -20.19
N SER A 231 -12.56 -8.49 -20.31
CA SER A 231 -11.48 -9.47 -20.52
C SER A 231 -11.20 -9.79 -21.99
N GLY A 232 -12.05 -9.31 -22.92
CA GLY A 232 -12.02 -9.75 -24.33
C GLY A 232 -12.39 -11.21 -24.48
N SER A 233 -13.32 -11.69 -23.63
CA SER A 233 -13.83 -13.06 -23.57
C SER A 233 -12.75 -14.15 -23.46
N ARG A 234 -11.55 -13.81 -22.96
CA ARG A 234 -10.41 -14.74 -22.96
C ARG A 234 -10.63 -15.99 -22.11
N TRP A 235 -11.47 -15.91 -21.09
CA TRP A 235 -11.83 -17.05 -20.24
C TRP A 235 -13.18 -17.67 -20.62
N CYS A 236 -14.16 -16.85 -20.98
CA CYS A 236 -15.51 -17.31 -21.26
C CYS A 236 -15.60 -18.12 -22.58
N ARG A 237 -14.75 -17.82 -23.58
CA ARG A 237 -14.77 -18.52 -24.89
C ARG A 237 -14.58 -20.03 -24.81
N THR A 238 -13.82 -20.51 -23.82
CA THR A 238 -13.51 -21.94 -23.63
C THR A 238 -14.10 -22.49 -22.34
N CYS A 239 -14.93 -21.70 -21.64
CA CYS A 239 -15.50 -22.09 -20.35
C CYS A 239 -16.68 -23.03 -20.55
N THR A 240 -16.66 -24.17 -19.87
CA THR A 240 -17.73 -25.17 -19.86
C THR A 240 -18.52 -25.21 -18.54
N ALA A 241 -18.13 -24.39 -17.56
CA ALA A 241 -18.78 -24.36 -16.24
C ALA A 241 -20.20 -23.78 -16.30
N ASN A 242 -21.05 -24.19 -15.36
CA ASN A 242 -22.30 -23.51 -15.10
C ASN A 242 -22.02 -22.14 -14.45
N CYS A 243 -21.91 -21.10 -15.28
CA CYS A 243 -21.40 -19.79 -14.87
C CYS A 243 -22.27 -19.16 -13.76
N PRO A 244 -21.72 -18.95 -12.54
CA PRO A 244 -22.47 -18.35 -11.44
C PRO A 244 -22.73 -16.86 -11.67
N PHE A 245 -22.06 -16.23 -12.65
CA PHE A 245 -22.22 -14.81 -12.99
C PHE A 245 -23.29 -14.57 -14.07
N ARG A 246 -23.96 -15.62 -14.56
CA ARG A 246 -24.98 -15.50 -15.60
C ARG A 246 -26.26 -14.86 -15.04
N GLY A 247 -26.78 -13.88 -15.77
CA GLY A 247 -28.00 -13.14 -15.47
C GLY A 247 -27.84 -11.63 -15.70
N SER A 248 -28.96 -10.92 -15.69
CA SER A 248 -28.97 -9.45 -15.62
C SER A 248 -28.50 -8.97 -14.23
N TYR A 249 -28.19 -7.68 -14.08
CA TYR A 249 -27.84 -7.14 -12.77
C TYR A 249 -29.00 -7.25 -11.78
N GLU A 250 -30.24 -7.08 -12.25
CA GLU A 250 -31.46 -7.18 -11.45
C GLU A 250 -31.68 -8.62 -10.94
N GLU A 251 -31.50 -9.62 -11.81
CA GLU A 251 -31.60 -11.03 -11.43
C GLU A 251 -30.53 -11.43 -10.41
N LEU A 252 -29.29 -10.98 -10.62
CA LEU A 252 -28.18 -11.22 -9.70
C LEU A 252 -28.38 -10.50 -8.37
N GLU A 253 -28.86 -9.25 -8.40
CA GLU A 253 -29.15 -8.48 -7.18
C GLU A 253 -30.19 -9.18 -6.32
N ALA A 254 -31.30 -9.62 -6.93
CA ALA A 254 -32.35 -10.36 -6.24
C ALA A 254 -31.87 -11.71 -5.67
N ARG A 255 -30.91 -12.37 -6.33
CA ARG A 255 -30.36 -13.66 -5.91
C ARG A 255 -29.31 -13.52 -4.81
N LEU A 256 -28.46 -12.49 -4.88
CA LEU A 256 -27.34 -12.30 -3.96
C LEU A 256 -27.73 -11.53 -2.71
N PHE A 257 -28.75 -10.67 -2.78
CA PHE A 257 -29.08 -9.73 -1.72
C PHE A 257 -30.56 -9.81 -1.34
N SER A 258 -30.84 -10.22 -0.10
CA SER A 258 -32.21 -10.40 0.41
C SER A 258 -32.84 -9.11 0.94
N GLY A 259 -32.57 -7.96 0.30
CA GLY A 259 -33.01 -6.64 0.74
C GLY A 259 -32.03 -5.91 1.67
N ARG A 260 -32.01 -4.58 1.57
CA ARG A 260 -31.12 -3.71 2.38
C ARG A 260 -31.52 -3.75 3.85
N LEU A 261 -30.53 -3.76 4.74
CA LEU A 261 -30.78 -3.65 6.18
C LEU A 261 -31.45 -2.31 6.53
N PRO A 262 -32.33 -2.29 7.56
CA PRO A 262 -33.01 -1.07 7.99
C PRO A 262 -32.03 -0.06 8.58
N GLU A 263 -32.35 1.24 8.53
CA GLU A 263 -31.42 2.29 8.97
C GLU A 263 -31.06 2.18 10.46
N GLU A 264 -31.91 1.61 11.30
CA GLU A 264 -31.63 1.31 12.72
C GLU A 264 -30.48 0.30 12.87
N ALA A 265 -30.40 -0.70 12.00
CA ALA A 265 -29.32 -1.67 11.98
C ALA A 265 -28.02 -1.08 11.39
N LEU A 266 -28.13 -0.09 10.50
CA LEU A 266 -26.99 0.58 9.86
C LEU A 266 -26.43 1.76 10.67
N SER A 267 -27.26 2.35 11.54
CA SER A 267 -26.90 3.41 12.48
C SER A 267 -26.42 2.89 13.83
N GLY A 268 -26.47 1.56 14.02
CA GLY A 268 -26.06 0.90 15.24
C GLY A 268 -24.64 1.27 15.68
N GLU A 269 -24.56 2.08 16.74
CA GLU A 269 -23.39 2.16 17.63
C GLU A 269 -23.13 0.84 18.38
N ALA A 270 -23.96 -0.19 18.16
CA ALA A 270 -23.84 -1.51 18.77
C ALA A 270 -22.76 -2.36 18.07
N GLY A 271 -21.50 -2.12 18.42
CA GLY A 271 -20.38 -3.02 18.08
C GLY A 271 -19.18 -2.34 17.43
N ALA A 272 -19.30 -1.08 17.00
CA ALA A 272 -18.11 -0.30 16.68
C ALA A 272 -17.33 -0.07 17.98
N PRO A 273 -16.04 -0.48 18.09
CA PRO A 273 -15.22 0.04 19.17
C PRO A 273 -15.34 1.57 19.12
N PRO A 274 -15.46 2.25 20.27
CA PRO A 274 -15.66 3.69 20.30
C PRO A 274 -14.68 4.30 19.32
N ARG A 275 -15.18 5.19 18.44
CA ARG A 275 -14.33 5.97 17.55
C ARG A 275 -13.20 6.44 18.43
N ALA A 276 -11.98 5.91 18.23
CA ALA A 276 -10.86 6.30 19.06
C ALA A 276 -10.91 7.82 19.01
N ALA A 277 -10.95 8.47 20.19
CA ALA A 277 -10.79 9.92 20.25
C ALA A 277 -9.67 10.21 19.25
N PRO A 278 -9.91 11.05 18.22
CA PRO A 278 -9.00 11.19 17.08
C PRO A 278 -7.63 11.20 17.69
N ALA A 279 -6.82 10.15 17.43
CA ALA A 279 -5.65 9.84 18.25
C ALA A 279 -5.03 11.18 18.52
N GLU A 280 -5.07 11.65 19.79
CA GLU A 280 -4.68 13.02 20.11
C GLU A 280 -3.44 13.21 19.28
N GLU A 281 -3.49 14.13 18.28
CA GLU A 281 -2.25 14.45 17.61
C GLU A 281 -1.33 14.68 18.78
N PRO A 282 -0.24 13.90 18.96
CA PRO A 282 0.60 14.08 20.14
C PRO A 282 0.85 15.57 20.18
N ALA A 283 0.34 16.24 21.22
CA ALA A 283 -0.12 17.62 21.14
C ALA A 283 0.90 18.46 20.38
N ALA A 284 0.65 18.74 19.09
CA ALA A 284 1.65 19.20 18.12
C ALA A 284 3.08 18.97 18.62
N GLU A 285 3.46 17.68 18.83
CA GLU A 285 4.55 17.20 19.71
C GLU A 285 5.49 18.35 19.94
N VAL A 286 5.33 19.12 21.05
CA VAL A 286 5.97 20.43 21.21
C VAL A 286 7.37 20.26 20.72
N VAL A 287 7.61 20.71 19.49
CA VAL A 287 8.93 20.67 18.89
C VAL A 287 9.65 21.57 19.85
N PRO A 288 10.58 21.05 20.69
CA PRO A 288 11.28 21.92 21.60
C PRO A 288 11.79 23.04 20.71
N ALA A 289 11.39 24.29 21.04
CA ALA A 289 11.82 25.45 20.27
C ALA A 289 13.30 25.22 19.99
N PRO A 290 13.76 25.26 18.71
CA PRO A 290 15.07 24.75 18.35
C PRO A 290 16.07 25.32 19.34
N ILE A 291 16.57 24.45 20.22
CA ILE A 291 17.62 24.86 21.16
C ILE A 291 18.73 25.29 20.21
N GLN A 292 19.12 26.56 20.32
CA GLN A 292 20.20 27.07 19.49
C GLN A 292 21.35 26.06 19.58
N PRO A 293 21.90 25.61 18.45
CA PRO A 293 22.86 24.53 18.43
C PRO A 293 24.00 24.88 19.40
N THR A 294 24.01 24.20 20.55
CA THR A 294 25.20 24.09 21.36
C THR A 294 26.21 23.33 20.50
N GLY A 295 27.37 23.95 20.29
CA GLY A 295 28.31 23.61 19.22
C GLY A 295 28.54 22.11 19.00
N LEU A 296 28.62 21.75 17.72
CA LEU A 296 28.62 20.42 17.07
C LEU A 296 27.23 19.77 16.91
N ALA A 297 26.80 19.64 15.65
CA ALA A 297 25.62 18.87 15.28
C ALA A 297 25.81 17.41 15.73
N SER A 298 24.85 16.88 16.50
CA SER A 298 24.87 15.49 16.94
C SER A 298 24.89 14.54 15.72
N PRO A 299 25.63 13.42 15.74
CA PRO A 299 25.56 12.44 14.67
C PRO A 299 24.12 11.93 14.48
N ARG A 300 23.76 11.67 13.23
CA ARG A 300 22.38 11.34 12.81
C ARG A 300 22.37 9.96 12.16
N VAL A 301 21.31 9.20 12.38
CA VAL A 301 21.00 7.96 11.66
C VAL A 301 19.61 8.04 11.04
N VAL A 302 19.36 7.29 9.97
CA VAL A 302 18.05 7.24 9.32
C VAL A 302 17.46 5.83 9.41
N TRP A 303 16.22 5.71 9.86
CA TRP A 303 15.43 4.50 9.67
C TRP A 303 14.72 4.54 8.33
N VAL A 304 15.03 3.58 7.47
CA VAL A 304 14.32 3.37 6.20
C VAL A 304 13.36 2.19 6.38
N HIS A 305 12.08 2.42 6.14
CA HIS A 305 11.07 1.36 6.12
C HIS A 305 10.53 1.13 4.70
N GLY A 306 9.69 0.10 4.54
CA GLY A 306 9.19 -0.35 3.24
C GLY A 306 8.31 0.62 2.46
N ASP A 307 8.16 1.88 2.88
CA ASP A 307 7.33 2.88 2.17
C ASP A 307 8.18 4.06 1.66
N GLY A 308 9.51 4.02 1.86
CA GLY A 308 10.46 5.08 1.52
C GLY A 308 11.78 4.52 0.97
N LEU A 309 11.73 3.58 0.03
CA LEU A 309 12.91 2.88 -0.52
C LEU A 309 13.58 3.67 -1.69
N SER A 310 13.80 4.97 -1.50
CA SER A 310 14.38 5.86 -2.50
C SER A 310 15.17 6.99 -1.83
N VAL A 311 16.18 7.52 -2.53
CA VAL A 311 16.91 8.72 -2.09
C VAL A 311 16.04 9.96 -1.96
N THR A 312 14.86 9.95 -2.59
CA THR A 312 13.84 11.01 -2.50
C THR A 312 12.93 10.88 -1.28
N ASP A 313 13.14 9.87 -0.42
CA ASP A 313 12.48 9.78 0.88
C ASP A 313 12.78 11.04 1.73
N ALA A 314 11.79 11.51 2.50
CA ALA A 314 11.87 12.79 3.18
C ALA A 314 12.97 12.82 4.26
N ALA A 315 13.08 11.76 5.08
CA ALA A 315 14.11 11.65 6.09
C ALA A 315 15.51 11.51 5.48
N LEU A 316 15.64 10.72 4.41
CA LEU A 316 16.91 10.59 3.68
C LEU A 316 17.32 11.88 2.97
N SER A 317 16.37 12.66 2.45
CA SER A 317 16.61 13.96 1.82
C SER A 317 17.06 15.01 2.83
N ALA A 318 16.51 14.98 4.05
CA ALA A 318 16.92 15.85 5.14
C ALA A 318 18.30 15.48 5.73
N CYS A 319 18.71 14.20 5.60
CA CYS A 319 19.94 13.65 6.14
C CYS A 319 20.70 12.82 5.09
N PRO A 320 21.18 13.44 4.00
CA PRO A 320 21.78 12.72 2.88
C PRO A 320 23.07 11.98 3.26
N ASP A 321 23.83 12.54 4.20
CA ASP A 321 25.12 12.00 4.65
C ASP A 321 25.01 11.05 5.85
N ALA A 322 23.80 10.84 6.38
CA ALA A 322 23.60 9.97 7.54
C ALA A 322 23.58 8.48 7.12
N PRO A 323 24.20 7.58 7.90
CA PRO A 323 24.02 6.14 7.75
C PRO A 323 22.54 5.75 7.88
N ALA A 324 22.09 4.83 7.04
CA ALA A 324 20.71 4.37 6.98
C ALA A 324 20.57 2.89 7.35
N LEU A 325 19.48 2.52 8.03
CA LEU A 325 19.17 1.13 8.38
C LEU A 325 17.76 0.76 7.91
N PHE A 326 17.69 -0.34 7.15
CA PHE A 326 16.47 -1.08 6.86
C PHE A 326 16.44 -2.37 7.68
N VAL A 327 15.27 -2.74 8.21
CA VAL A 327 15.10 -3.95 9.01
C VAL A 327 13.93 -4.77 8.50
N PHE A 328 14.17 -6.05 8.18
CA PHE A 328 13.12 -7.05 8.06
C PHE A 328 12.61 -7.38 9.46
N ASP A 329 11.42 -6.86 9.77
CA ASP A 329 10.77 -6.96 11.08
C ASP A 329 10.37 -8.41 11.37
N ARG A 330 11.20 -9.13 12.13
CA ARG A 330 10.97 -10.53 12.48
C ARG A 330 9.66 -10.73 13.26
N PRO A 331 9.36 -9.95 14.32
CA PRO A 331 8.05 -10.00 14.99
C PRO A 331 6.87 -9.87 14.03
N PHE A 332 6.91 -8.93 13.09
CA PHE A 332 5.84 -8.75 12.09
C PHE A 332 5.73 -9.94 11.13
N LEU A 333 6.85 -10.33 10.52
CA LEU A 333 6.88 -11.40 9.51
C LEU A 333 6.55 -12.80 10.08
N SER A 334 6.73 -13.00 11.38
CA SER A 334 6.34 -14.24 12.06
C SER A 334 4.81 -14.38 12.20
N GLY A 335 4.08 -13.26 12.21
CA GLY A 335 2.62 -13.24 12.39
C GLY A 335 1.82 -12.92 11.13
N VAL A 336 2.47 -12.43 10.08
CA VAL A 336 1.81 -12.01 8.83
C VAL A 336 2.46 -12.73 7.64
N PRO A 337 1.72 -13.61 6.95
CA PRO A 337 2.21 -14.25 5.73
C PRO A 337 2.58 -13.22 4.67
N ILE A 338 3.81 -13.28 4.18
CA ILE A 338 4.29 -12.49 3.05
C ILE A 338 5.05 -13.40 2.10
N ALA A 339 4.64 -13.40 0.84
CA ALA A 339 5.28 -14.22 -0.18
C ALA A 339 6.72 -13.73 -0.44
N PHE A 340 7.65 -14.67 -0.62
CA PHE A 340 9.05 -14.35 -0.87
C PHE A 340 9.28 -13.33 -2.00
N PRO A 341 8.58 -13.39 -3.16
CA PRO A 341 8.76 -12.40 -4.23
C PRO A 341 8.55 -10.95 -3.79
N ARG A 342 7.67 -10.71 -2.81
CA ARG A 342 7.45 -9.37 -2.25
C ARG A 342 8.61 -8.89 -1.39
N LEU A 343 9.17 -9.78 -0.56
CA LEU A 343 10.34 -9.46 0.25
C LEU A 343 11.57 -9.23 -0.63
N ALA A 344 11.74 -10.04 -1.69
CA ALA A 344 12.76 -9.86 -2.70
C ALA A 344 12.60 -8.52 -3.45
N PHE A 345 11.38 -8.14 -3.81
CA PHE A 345 11.09 -6.83 -4.43
C PHE A 345 11.50 -5.67 -3.54
N MET A 346 11.15 -5.71 -2.25
CA MET A 346 11.57 -4.70 -1.27
C MET A 346 13.09 -4.68 -1.09
N TYR A 347 13.73 -5.85 -0.98
CA TYR A 347 15.17 -5.99 -0.86
C TYR A 347 15.91 -5.36 -2.05
N GLN A 348 15.44 -5.60 -3.29
CA GLN A 348 15.99 -4.95 -4.48
C GLN A 348 15.87 -3.43 -4.40
N GLY A 349 14.79 -2.92 -3.79
CA GLY A 349 14.63 -1.51 -3.43
C GLY A 349 15.71 -0.99 -2.48
N VAL A 350 15.99 -1.72 -1.40
CA VAL A 350 17.03 -1.35 -0.43
C VAL A 350 18.42 -1.36 -1.07
N ARG A 351 18.70 -2.34 -1.94
CA ARG A 351 19.96 -2.42 -2.69
C ARG A 351 20.13 -1.23 -3.66
N ASP A 352 19.09 -0.91 -4.42
CA ASP A 352 19.11 0.23 -5.34
C ASP A 352 19.30 1.55 -4.59
N LEU A 353 18.63 1.70 -3.44
CA LEU A 353 18.85 2.82 -2.52
C LEU A 353 20.30 2.91 -2.03
N ALA A 354 20.88 1.79 -1.59
CA ALA A 354 22.25 1.73 -1.11
C ALA A 354 23.25 2.14 -2.20
N ALA A 355 23.04 1.66 -3.43
CA ALA A 355 23.87 2.00 -4.58
C ALA A 355 23.76 3.49 -4.99
N ALA A 356 22.62 4.12 -4.74
CA ALA A 356 22.37 5.53 -5.05
C ALA A 356 22.88 6.51 -3.96
N ARG A 357 23.34 6.01 -2.81
CA ARG A 357 23.79 6.82 -1.67
C ARG A 357 25.31 6.78 -1.51
N ARG A 358 25.88 7.89 -1.01
CA ARG A 358 27.28 7.95 -0.55
C ARG A 358 27.42 7.41 0.87
N ALA A 359 26.49 7.77 1.75
CA ALA A 359 26.44 7.28 3.12
C ALA A 359 26.03 5.80 3.15
N PRO A 360 26.57 4.99 4.07
CA PRO A 360 26.31 3.57 4.10
C PRO A 360 24.84 3.27 4.40
N THR A 361 24.32 2.23 3.75
CA THR A 361 23.00 1.68 4.00
C THR A 361 23.15 0.24 4.47
N HIS A 362 22.45 -0.11 5.54
CA HIS A 362 22.50 -1.43 6.15
C HIS A 362 21.14 -2.10 6.05
N ALA A 363 21.13 -3.43 5.97
CA ALA A 363 19.93 -4.24 6.04
C ALA A 363 20.10 -5.32 7.11
N ARG A 364 19.10 -5.49 7.99
CA ARG A 364 19.12 -6.49 9.07
C ARG A 364 17.82 -7.25 9.18
N VAL A 365 17.83 -8.35 9.95
CA VAL A 365 16.64 -9.12 10.32
C VAL A 365 16.52 -9.13 11.83
N GLY A 366 15.44 -8.59 12.38
CA GLY A 366 15.32 -8.47 13.84
C GLY A 366 14.08 -7.72 14.28
N ALA A 367 14.01 -7.41 15.59
CA ALA A 367 12.99 -6.51 16.12
C ALA A 367 13.42 -5.06 15.85
N VAL A 368 12.65 -4.34 15.02
CA VAL A 368 13.03 -3.03 14.46
C VAL A 368 13.49 -2.05 15.54
N ALA A 369 12.74 -1.93 16.64
CA ALA A 369 13.08 -1.02 17.72
C ALA A 369 14.45 -1.29 18.35
N GLY A 370 14.77 -2.57 18.59
CA GLY A 370 16.06 -2.97 19.16
C GLY A 370 17.22 -2.75 18.19
N GLU A 371 17.01 -3.08 16.91
CA GLU A 371 18.01 -2.85 15.86
C GLU A 371 18.33 -1.37 15.67
N LEU A 372 17.31 -0.50 15.65
CA LEU A 372 17.49 0.94 15.52
C LEU A 372 18.24 1.53 16.72
N ALA A 373 17.91 1.10 17.94
CA ALA A 373 18.60 1.54 19.15
C ALA A 373 20.08 1.08 19.17
N ALA A 374 20.36 -0.15 18.74
CA ALA A 374 21.73 -0.65 18.62
C ALA A 374 22.51 0.08 17.51
N PHE A 375 21.86 0.38 16.39
CA PHE A 375 22.44 1.11 15.27
C PHE A 375 22.79 2.56 15.65
N ALA A 376 21.89 3.26 16.33
CA ALA A 376 22.15 4.61 16.84
C ALA A 376 23.36 4.62 17.77
N ARG A 377 23.46 3.66 18.70
CA ARG A 377 24.63 3.52 19.59
C ARG A 377 25.93 3.25 18.83
N ALA A 378 25.90 2.39 17.82
CA ALA A 378 27.08 2.06 17.01
C ALA A 378 27.64 3.28 16.26
N TYR A 379 26.79 4.22 15.87
CA TYR A 379 27.16 5.46 15.19
C TYR A 379 27.31 6.67 16.13
N GLY A 380 27.11 6.49 17.45
CA GLY A 380 27.10 7.60 18.42
C GLY A 380 26.02 8.65 18.10
N ALA A 381 24.91 8.24 17.50
CA ALA A 381 23.87 9.13 17.01
C ALA A 381 22.96 9.64 18.13
N GLY A 382 22.76 10.96 18.17
CA GLY A 382 21.80 11.61 19.06
C GLY A 382 20.42 11.79 18.44
N GLU A 383 20.31 11.67 17.10
CA GLU A 383 19.05 11.81 16.37
C GLU A 383 18.79 10.62 15.43
N LEU A 384 17.56 10.10 15.47
CA LEU A 384 17.01 9.12 14.54
C LEU A 384 15.97 9.80 13.65
N HIS A 385 16.25 9.89 12.36
CA HIS A 385 15.34 10.45 11.36
C HIS A 385 14.52 9.34 10.70
N VAL A 386 13.24 9.59 10.46
CA VAL A 386 12.35 8.63 9.80
C VAL A 386 11.22 9.35 9.07
N THR A 387 10.79 8.87 7.92
CA THR A 387 9.59 9.37 7.25
C THR A 387 8.34 8.78 7.90
N ARG A 388 7.26 9.55 8.00
CA ARG A 388 6.03 9.09 8.65
C ARG A 388 5.43 7.92 7.88
N ASN A 389 5.09 6.86 8.61
CA ASN A 389 4.20 5.80 8.18
C ASN A 389 2.92 5.85 9.04
N PHE A 390 1.76 5.66 8.42
CA PHE A 390 0.46 5.72 9.10
C PHE A 390 -0.02 4.34 9.60
N THR A 391 0.80 3.30 9.50
CA THR A 391 0.47 1.97 10.01
C THR A 391 0.48 1.93 11.55
N PRO A 392 -0.38 1.09 12.19
CA PRO A 392 -0.32 0.87 13.63
C PRO A 392 1.06 0.39 14.12
N GLU A 393 1.79 -0.34 13.28
CA GLU A 393 3.15 -0.83 13.56
C GLU A 393 4.12 0.31 13.80
N PHE A 394 4.00 1.41 13.05
CA PHE A 394 4.94 2.53 13.12
C PHE A 394 4.97 3.15 14.53
N THR A 395 3.80 3.49 15.07
CA THR A 395 3.68 4.05 16.43
C THR A 395 4.25 3.11 17.49
N ARG A 396 3.98 1.80 17.35
CA ARG A 396 4.50 0.77 18.26
C ARG A 396 6.02 0.66 18.21
N ILE A 397 6.61 0.72 17.02
CA ILE A 397 8.06 0.69 16.82
C ILE A 397 8.70 1.93 17.45
N LEU A 398 8.16 3.14 17.22
CA LEU A 398 8.71 4.36 17.81
C LEU A 398 8.66 4.36 19.34
N ALA A 399 7.57 3.84 19.93
CA ALA A 399 7.50 3.63 21.38
C ALA A 399 8.59 2.65 21.87
N GLY A 400 8.81 1.56 21.14
CA GLY A 400 9.89 0.61 21.42
C GLY A 400 11.28 1.23 21.32
N VAL A 401 11.54 2.09 20.33
CA VAL A 401 12.83 2.80 20.19
C VAL A 401 13.07 3.70 21.39
N ARG A 402 12.07 4.50 21.79
CA ARG A 402 12.15 5.39 22.97
C ARG A 402 12.42 4.60 24.25
N ALA A 403 11.83 3.42 24.41
CA ALA A 403 12.11 2.55 25.54
C ALA A 403 13.53 1.97 25.51
N ALA A 404 14.05 1.60 24.32
CA ALA A 404 15.36 0.98 24.16
C ALA A 404 16.54 1.99 24.12
N HIS A 405 16.25 3.27 23.86
CA HIS A 405 17.23 4.36 23.85
C HIS A 405 16.57 5.69 24.24
N PRO A 406 16.35 5.96 25.54
CA PRO A 406 15.62 7.14 26.01
C PRO A 406 16.20 8.48 25.56
N ASP A 407 17.54 8.56 25.43
CA ASP A 407 18.23 9.80 25.02
C ASP A 407 18.24 10.03 23.50
N LEU A 408 17.74 9.08 22.69
CA LEU A 408 17.73 9.20 21.24
C LEU A 408 16.54 10.05 20.80
N ARG A 409 16.80 11.23 20.24
CA ARG A 409 15.75 12.09 19.69
C ARG A 409 15.23 11.50 18.38
N VAL A 410 13.92 11.27 18.30
CA VAL A 410 13.28 10.83 17.06
C VAL A 410 12.74 12.04 16.30
N VAL A 411 13.10 12.17 15.02
CA VAL A 411 12.64 13.24 14.11
C VAL A 411 11.83 12.61 12.99
N VAL A 412 10.53 12.92 12.95
CA VAL A 412 9.59 12.38 11.95
C VAL A 412 9.38 13.38 10.82
N HIS A 413 9.58 12.95 9.57
CA HIS A 413 9.39 13.76 8.36
C HIS A 413 8.08 13.39 7.66
N GLU A 414 7.35 14.35 7.12
CA GLU A 414 6.12 14.04 6.36
C GLU A 414 6.46 13.52 4.95
N PRO A 415 5.78 12.47 4.47
CA PRO A 415 5.98 11.95 3.12
C PRO A 415 5.45 12.93 2.06
N GLU A 416 5.96 12.79 0.84
CA GLU A 416 5.45 13.54 -0.31
C GLU A 416 3.96 13.23 -0.57
N ARG A 417 3.19 14.29 -0.84
CA ARG A 417 1.76 14.24 -1.19
C ARG A 417 1.50 15.05 -2.45
N LEU A 418 0.48 14.69 -3.22
CA LEU A 418 -0.02 15.49 -4.34
C LEU A 418 -0.98 16.59 -3.85
N THR A 419 -1.63 16.38 -2.71
CA THR A 419 -2.60 17.31 -2.11
C THR A 419 -2.12 17.91 -0.78
N SER A 420 -2.67 19.08 -0.43
CA SER A 420 -2.44 19.76 0.84
C SER A 420 -3.57 19.59 1.86
N TYR A 421 -4.63 18.86 1.49
CA TYR A 421 -5.82 18.70 2.35
C TYR A 421 -5.62 17.69 3.48
N ASP A 422 -5.80 18.14 4.73
CA ASP A 422 -5.64 17.33 5.94
C ASP A 422 -6.93 17.16 6.77
N GLY A 423 -8.06 17.70 6.28
CA GLY A 423 -9.32 17.65 7.03
C GLY A 423 -10.05 16.29 6.98
N PRO A 424 -11.22 16.19 7.63
CA PRO A 424 -11.96 14.93 7.73
C PRO A 424 -12.41 14.38 6.37
N VAL A 425 -12.26 13.07 6.21
CA VAL A 425 -12.70 12.34 5.01
C VAL A 425 -13.59 11.15 5.37
N ARG A 426 -14.64 10.93 4.56
CA ARG A 426 -15.56 9.79 4.72
C ARG A 426 -15.82 9.07 3.41
N ARG A 427 -15.90 9.82 2.31
CA ARG A 427 -16.13 9.31 0.95
C ARG A 427 -15.23 10.05 -0.02
N PHE A 428 -14.76 9.35 -1.04
CA PHE A 428 -13.83 9.89 -2.01
C PHE A 428 -14.40 11.10 -2.75
N PHE A 429 -15.66 11.07 -3.21
CA PHE A 429 -16.21 12.19 -3.97
C PHE A 429 -16.25 13.51 -3.17
N GLY A 430 -16.51 13.41 -1.86
CA GLY A 430 -16.45 14.57 -0.97
C GLY A 430 -15.03 15.08 -0.76
N PHE A 431 -14.03 14.20 -0.76
CA PHE A 431 -12.61 14.56 -0.74
C PHE A 431 -12.16 15.16 -2.07
N TRP A 432 -12.49 14.52 -3.20
CA TRP A 432 -12.15 14.95 -4.55
C TRP A 432 -12.60 16.39 -4.82
N LYS A 433 -13.83 16.76 -4.45
CA LYS A 433 -14.32 18.14 -4.58
C LYS A 433 -13.44 19.19 -3.88
N LYS A 434 -12.71 18.81 -2.83
CA LYS A 434 -11.83 19.72 -2.07
C LYS A 434 -10.45 19.86 -2.73
N VAL A 435 -9.97 18.81 -3.42
CA VAL A 435 -8.59 18.74 -3.94
C VAL A 435 -8.49 18.77 -5.46
N GLU A 436 -9.59 18.59 -6.21
CA GLU A 436 -9.60 18.49 -7.68
C GLU A 436 -8.86 19.65 -8.34
N ARG A 437 -9.09 20.89 -7.90
CA ARG A 437 -8.41 22.07 -8.46
C ARG A 437 -6.90 21.98 -8.29
N GLU A 438 -6.43 21.68 -7.08
CA GLU A 438 -5.00 21.52 -6.76
C GLU A 438 -4.38 20.37 -7.56
N VAL A 439 -5.08 19.24 -7.64
CA VAL A 439 -4.63 18.05 -8.36
C VAL A 439 -4.56 18.28 -9.86
N LEU A 440 -5.56 18.90 -10.48
CA LEU A 440 -5.60 19.06 -11.93
C LEU A 440 -4.72 20.20 -12.42
N GLN A 441 -4.66 21.31 -11.68
CA GLN A 441 -3.93 22.52 -12.09
C GLN A 441 -2.49 22.58 -11.53
N GLY A 442 -2.16 21.68 -10.59
CA GLY A 442 -0.92 21.74 -9.82
C GLY A 442 -1.07 22.64 -8.58
N ALA A 443 -0.24 22.38 -7.56
CA ALA A 443 -0.14 23.30 -6.43
C ALA A 443 0.39 24.66 -6.91
N PRO A 444 -0.11 25.80 -6.39
CA PRO A 444 0.53 27.08 -6.67
C PRO A 444 2.00 27.01 -6.26
N SER A 445 2.90 27.45 -7.15
CA SER A 445 4.34 27.52 -6.88
C SER A 445 4.58 28.31 -5.58
N PRO A 446 5.53 27.91 -4.71
CA PRO A 446 5.94 28.71 -3.55
C PRO A 446 6.30 30.17 -3.92
N ASP A 447 6.74 30.40 -5.17
CA ASP A 447 7.11 31.70 -5.72
C ASP A 447 5.98 32.45 -6.46
N ALA A 448 4.74 31.94 -6.43
CA ALA A 448 3.64 32.64 -7.09
C ALA A 448 3.22 33.88 -6.25
N PRO A 449 3.32 35.11 -6.79
CA PRO A 449 2.90 36.29 -6.05
C PRO A 449 1.42 36.17 -5.70
N ARG A 450 1.11 36.29 -4.40
CA ARG A 450 -0.27 36.34 -3.89
C ARG A 450 -0.97 37.49 -4.61
N ARG A 451 -1.86 37.19 -5.56
CA ARG A 451 -2.74 38.18 -6.14
C ARG A 451 -3.73 38.62 -5.06
N GLY A 452 -3.41 39.73 -4.40
CA GLY A 452 -4.31 40.41 -3.48
C GLY A 452 -5.57 40.83 -4.24
N HIS A 453 -6.72 40.48 -3.68
CA HIS A 453 -8.00 41.03 -4.12
C HIS A 453 -8.01 42.54 -3.87
N ARG A 454 -8.22 43.31 -4.95
CA ARG A 454 -8.78 44.66 -4.89
C ARG A 454 -10.25 44.58 -5.21
#